data_AF-A0A4Y2KJX5-F1
#
_entry.id   AF-A0A4Y2KJX5-F1
#
_cell.length_a   1.000
_cell.length_b   1.000
_cell.length_c   1.000
_cell.angle_alpha   90.00
_cell.angle_beta   90.00
_cell.angle_gamma   90.00
#
_symmetry.space_group_name_H-M   'P 1'
#
loop_
_entity.id
_entity.type
_entity.pdbx_description
1 polymer ?
#
loop_
_entity_poly.entity_id
_entity_poly.type
_entity_poly.pdbx_seq_one_letter_code
_entity_poly.pdbx_strand_id
1 'polypeptide(L)'
;MYLALFERQARTAGIEETEWVPQLISLLRLDLAQIIIKKPEEKMQDYLNVKEVLLDRFKMKPETFRLKFTQHQRKPGALWREHVFELRNYLEGWLD
;
A
#
# COMPACT_ATOMS: atom_id res chain seq x y z
N MET A 1 0.90 -4.93 -7.55
CA MET A 1 1.59 -6.20 -7.26
C MET A 1 0.98 -6.93 -6.05
N TYR A 2 0.74 -6.24 -4.92
CA TYR A 2 0.13 -6.83 -3.72
C TYR A 2 -1.26 -7.46 -3.94
N LEU A 3 -2.19 -6.72 -4.57
CA LEU A 3 -3.56 -7.21 -4.81
C LEU A 3 -3.59 -8.46 -5.71
N ALA A 4 -2.77 -8.50 -6.76
CA ALA A 4 -2.69 -9.65 -7.65
C ALA A 4 -2.15 -10.93 -6.96
N LEU A 5 -1.29 -10.79 -5.96
CA LEU A 5 -0.81 -11.92 -5.15
C LEU A 5 -1.93 -12.43 -4.24
N PHE A 6 -2.64 -11.52 -3.57
CA PHE A 6 -3.81 -11.83 -2.76
C PHE A 6 -4.89 -12.57 -3.59
N GLU A 7 -5.22 -12.05 -4.78
CA GLU A 7 -6.20 -12.68 -5.69
C GLU A 7 -5.82 -14.11 -6.11
N ARG A 8 -4.53 -14.43 -6.18
CA ARG A 8 -4.06 -15.79 -6.46
C ARG A 8 -4.13 -16.67 -5.23
N GLN A 9 -3.76 -16.15 -4.06
CA GLN A 9 -3.83 -16.89 -2.80
C GLN A 9 -5.28 -17.21 -2.43
N ALA A 10 -6.19 -16.23 -2.53
CA ALA A 10 -7.60 -16.41 -2.26
C ALA A 10 -8.23 -17.45 -3.20
N ARG A 11 -7.90 -17.41 -4.50
CA ARG A 11 -8.33 -18.44 -5.47
C ARG A 11 -7.75 -19.82 -5.16
N THR A 12 -6.47 -19.89 -4.81
CA THR A 12 -5.81 -21.17 -4.47
C THR A 12 -6.39 -21.77 -3.19
N ALA A 13 -6.78 -20.93 -2.25
CA ALA A 13 -7.43 -21.32 -1.00
C ALA A 13 -8.94 -21.57 -1.16
N GLY A 14 -9.52 -21.37 -2.34
CA GLY A 14 -10.95 -21.57 -2.60
C GLY A 14 -11.86 -20.59 -1.85
N ILE A 15 -11.35 -19.41 -1.50
CA ILE A 15 -12.11 -18.38 -0.78
C ILE A 15 -13.13 -17.77 -1.75
N GLU A 16 -14.39 -17.69 -1.32
CA GLU A 16 -15.45 -17.03 -2.09
C GLU A 16 -15.18 -15.52 -2.23
N GLU A 17 -15.55 -14.93 -3.36
CA GLU A 17 -15.26 -13.51 -3.65
C GLU A 17 -15.89 -12.55 -2.63
N THR A 18 -16.99 -12.94 -1.99
CA THR A 18 -17.63 -12.24 -0.88
C THR A 18 -16.72 -12.13 0.36
N GLU A 19 -15.88 -13.14 0.58
CA GLU A 19 -14.93 -13.21 1.68
C GLU A 19 -13.59 -12.55 1.34
N TRP A 20 -13.37 -12.13 0.10
CA TRP A 20 -12.10 -11.51 -0.29
C TRP A 20 -11.91 -10.16 0.38
N VAL A 21 -12.96 -9.36 0.52
CA VAL A 21 -12.85 -8.05 1.18
C VAL A 21 -12.54 -8.17 2.68
N PRO A 22 -13.26 -8.94 3.50
CA PRO A 22 -12.94 -9.06 4.92
C PRO A 22 -11.54 -9.66 5.15
N GLN A 23 -11.13 -10.64 4.34
CA GLN A 23 -9.76 -11.18 4.37
C GLN A 23 -8.71 -10.13 3.98
N LEU A 24 -8.97 -9.34 2.94
CA LEU A 24 -8.10 -8.26 2.52
C LEU A 24 -8.00 -7.19 3.61
N ILE A 25 -9.10 -6.82 4.26
CA ILE A 25 -9.13 -5.86 5.38
C ILE A 25 -8.29 -6.37 6.56
N SER A 26 -8.36 -7.66 6.88
CA SER A 26 -7.56 -8.29 7.95
C SER A 26 -6.05 -8.27 7.65
N LEU A 27 -5.67 -8.35 6.36
CA LEU A 27 -4.28 -8.31 5.90
C LEU A 27 -3.74 -6.88 5.70
N LEU A 28 -4.62 -5.90 5.54
CA LEU A 28 -4.25 -4.50 5.39
C LEU A 28 -3.90 -3.88 6.75
N ARG A 29 -3.00 -2.89 6.73
CA ARG A 29 -2.74 -2.08 7.93
C ARG A 29 -4.02 -1.36 8.36
N LEU A 30 -4.17 -1.16 9.67
CA LEU A 30 -5.35 -0.54 10.29
C LEU A 30 -5.74 0.78 9.61
N ASP A 31 -4.75 1.61 9.25
CA ASP A 31 -4.97 2.87 8.55
C ASP A 31 -5.65 2.72 7.19
N LEU A 32 -5.42 1.62 6.46
CA LEU A 32 -6.03 1.32 5.17
C LEU A 32 -7.41 0.69 5.34
N ALA A 33 -7.56 -0.21 6.32
CA ALA A 33 -8.84 -0.80 6.70
C ALA A 33 -9.88 0.28 7.04
N GLN A 34 -9.48 1.36 7.73
CA GLN A 34 -10.37 2.44 8.13
C GLN A 34 -10.94 3.27 6.96
N ILE A 35 -10.27 3.36 5.81
CA ILE A 35 -10.86 4.03 4.62
C ILE A 35 -11.91 3.14 3.98
N ILE A 36 -11.66 1.83 3.98
CA ILE A 36 -12.61 0.86 3.44
C ILE A 36 -13.86 0.87 4.34
N ILE A 37 -13.70 0.82 5.68
CA ILE A 37 -14.80 0.88 6.67
C ILE A 37 -15.63 2.17 6.57
N LYS A 38 -15.05 3.28 6.13
CA LYS A 38 -15.78 4.56 5.94
C LYS A 38 -16.63 4.59 4.66
N LYS A 39 -16.60 3.56 3.82
CA LYS A 39 -17.45 3.46 2.63
C LYS A 39 -18.79 2.82 3.00
N PRO A 40 -19.86 3.11 2.24
CA PRO A 40 -21.14 2.42 2.42
C PRO A 40 -20.96 0.91 2.19
N GLU A 41 -21.68 0.11 2.98
CA GLU A 41 -21.55 -1.36 3.03
C GLU A 41 -21.68 -2.01 1.64
N GLU A 42 -22.58 -1.48 0.80
CA GLU A 42 -22.77 -1.90 -0.59
C GLU A 42 -21.48 -1.82 -1.44
N LYS A 43 -20.64 -0.81 -1.20
CA LYS A 43 -19.35 -0.63 -1.89
C LYS A 43 -18.21 -1.38 -1.22
N MET A 44 -18.39 -1.81 0.02
CA MET A 44 -17.42 -2.63 0.76
C MET A 44 -17.58 -4.11 0.43
N GLN A 45 -18.78 -4.58 0.11
CA GLN A 45 -18.99 -5.97 -0.29
C GLN A 45 -18.44 -6.25 -1.70
N ASP A 46 -18.36 -5.22 -2.55
CA ASP A 46 -17.84 -5.35 -3.89
C ASP A 46 -16.31 -5.20 -3.93
N TYR A 47 -15.63 -6.30 -4.24
CA TYR A 47 -14.17 -6.36 -4.32
C TYR A 47 -13.62 -5.39 -5.38
N LEU A 48 -14.32 -5.17 -6.49
CA LEU A 48 -13.86 -4.28 -7.57
C LEU A 48 -13.85 -2.81 -7.10
N ASN A 49 -14.87 -2.37 -6.39
CA ASN A 49 -14.94 -1.05 -5.77
C ASN A 49 -13.83 -0.86 -4.72
N VAL A 50 -13.60 -1.85 -3.84
CA VAL A 50 -12.52 -1.80 -2.85
C VAL A 50 -11.15 -1.75 -3.53
N LYS A 51 -10.97 -2.54 -4.59
CA LYS A 51 -9.77 -2.55 -5.43
C LYS A 51 -9.54 -1.20 -6.09
N GLU A 52 -10.55 -0.57 -6.67
CA GLU A 52 -10.43 0.77 -7.25
C GLU A 52 -10.09 1.83 -6.21
N VAL A 53 -10.71 1.81 -5.02
CA VAL A 53 -10.40 2.76 -3.92
C VAL A 53 -8.97 2.59 -3.42
N LEU A 54 -8.51 1.34 -3.26
CA LEU A 54 -7.12 1.06 -2.93
C LEU A 54 -6.21 1.56 -4.04
N LEU A 55 -6.47 1.19 -5.28
CA LEU A 55 -5.66 1.60 -6.43
C LEU A 55 -5.60 3.12 -6.56
N ASP A 56 -6.72 3.83 -6.42
CA ASP A 56 -6.81 5.29 -6.46
C ASP A 56 -6.01 5.96 -5.34
N ARG A 57 -6.08 5.42 -4.12
CA ARG A 57 -5.24 5.87 -3.01
C ARG A 57 -3.76 5.56 -3.20
N PHE A 58 -3.44 4.55 -3.99
CA PHE A 58 -2.09 4.18 -4.39
C PHE A 58 -1.65 4.80 -5.74
N LYS A 59 -2.47 5.63 -6.43
CA LYS A 59 -2.17 6.28 -7.73
C LYS A 59 -1.12 7.39 -7.63
N MET A 60 0.10 7.00 -7.24
CA MET A 60 1.38 7.73 -7.23
C MET A 60 1.63 8.74 -6.10
N LYS A 61 2.37 8.29 -5.05
CA LYS A 61 3.68 8.84 -4.59
C LYS A 61 4.23 8.41 -3.21
N PRO A 62 3.58 7.73 -2.25
CA PRO A 62 4.25 7.52 -0.94
C PRO A 62 5.06 6.23 -0.79
N GLU A 63 4.60 5.10 -1.32
CA GLU A 63 5.17 3.78 -0.99
C GLU A 63 6.50 3.50 -1.70
N THR A 64 6.72 4.10 -2.87
CA THR A 64 8.01 4.09 -3.59
C THR A 64 9.08 4.86 -2.83
N PHE A 65 8.69 5.96 -2.21
CA PHE A 65 9.56 6.79 -1.40
C PHE A 65 9.88 6.13 -0.06
N ARG A 66 8.91 5.43 0.54
CA ARG A 66 9.12 4.55 1.69
C ARG A 66 10.12 3.41 1.40
N LEU A 67 10.01 2.76 0.24
CA LEU A 67 10.95 1.70 -0.15
C LEU A 67 12.36 2.28 -0.36
N LYS A 68 12.48 3.42 -1.05
CA LYS A 68 13.75 4.12 -1.22
C LYS A 68 14.34 4.54 0.13
N PHE A 69 13.57 5.12 1.04
CA PHE A 69 14.03 5.51 2.38
C PHE A 69 14.53 4.30 3.19
N THR A 70 13.78 3.18 3.19
CA THR A 70 14.13 1.98 3.98
C THR A 70 15.29 1.16 3.39
N GLN A 71 15.53 1.23 2.07
CA GLN A 71 16.61 0.51 1.40
C GLN A 71 17.84 1.40 1.09
N HIS A 72 17.76 2.71 1.31
CA HIS A 72 18.86 3.63 1.01
C HIS A 72 19.99 3.46 2.03
N GLN A 73 21.13 2.96 1.56
CA GLN A 73 22.37 2.91 2.30
C GLN A 73 23.32 4.00 1.81
N ARG A 74 24.09 4.58 2.74
CA ARG A 74 25.10 5.57 2.38
C ARG A 74 26.14 4.94 1.45
N LYS A 75 26.29 5.51 0.25
CA LYS A 75 27.32 5.07 -0.70
C LYS A 75 28.73 5.37 -0.14
N PRO A 76 29.70 4.45 -0.29
CA PRO A 76 31.07 4.70 0.17
C PRO A 76 31.65 5.91 -0.59
N GLY A 77 32.05 6.94 0.15
CA GLY A 77 32.56 8.21 -0.40
C GLY A 77 31.55 9.34 -0.52
N ALA A 78 30.25 9.11 -0.28
CA ALA A 78 29.25 10.17 -0.28
C ALA A 78 29.39 11.09 0.95
N LEU A 79 29.31 12.41 0.74
CA LEU A 79 29.28 13.39 1.82
C LEU A 79 28.02 13.20 2.67
N TRP A 80 28.17 13.34 3.99
CA TRP A 80 27.07 13.21 4.95
C TRP A 80 25.89 14.14 4.62
N ARG A 81 26.17 15.35 4.11
CA ARG A 81 25.14 16.35 3.81
C ARG A 81 24.24 15.96 2.64
N GLU A 82 24.78 15.33 1.60
CA GLU A 82 24.00 14.88 0.45
C GLU A 82 23.12 13.67 0.80
N HIS A 83 23.65 12.76 1.63
CA HIS A 83 22.87 11.64 2.13
C HIS A 83 21.67 12.09 2.98
N VAL A 84 21.87 13.08 3.85
CA VAL A 84 20.78 13.67 4.65
C VAL A 84 19.77 14.40 3.77
N PHE A 85 20.22 15.09 2.71
CA PHE A 85 19.34 15.78 1.76
C PHE A 85 18.47 14.80 0.95
N GLU A 86 19.07 13.71 0.43
CA GLU A 86 18.33 12.67 -0.28
C GLU A 86 17.31 11.97 0.63
N LEU A 87 17.71 11.61 1.87
CA LEU A 87 16.79 11.01 2.85
C LEU A 87 15.62 11.95 3.17
N ARG A 88 15.87 13.26 3.26
CA ARG A 88 14.83 14.27 3.51
C ARG A 88 13.86 14.38 2.34
N ASN A 89 14.35 14.45 1.11
CA ASN A 89 13.51 14.48 -0.09
C ASN A 89 12.72 13.17 -0.22
N TYR A 90 13.32 12.03 0.14
CA TYR A 90 12.58 10.78 0.12
C TYR A 90 11.52 10.69 1.21
N LEU A 91 11.79 11.26 2.39
CA LEU A 91 10.81 11.36 3.46
C LEU A 91 9.67 12.32 3.09
N GLU A 92 9.97 13.47 2.48
CA GLU A 92 8.96 14.45 2.05
C GLU A 92 8.08 13.91 0.93
N GLY A 93 8.63 13.23 -0.08
CA GLY A 93 7.84 12.53 -1.10
C GLY A 93 7.10 11.28 -0.59
N TRP A 94 7.46 10.74 0.58
CA TRP A 94 6.67 9.72 1.29
C TRP A 94 5.52 10.36 2.11
N LEU A 95 5.68 11.60 2.56
CA LEU A 95 4.71 12.28 3.41
C LEU A 95 3.71 13.16 2.64
N ASP A 96 3.95 13.42 1.34
CA ASP A 96 3.08 14.12 0.37
C ASP A 96 2.07 13.15 -0.30
#